data_AF-A0A2V5VJU5-F1
#
_entry.id   AF-A0A2V5VJU5-F1
#
_cell.length_a   1.000
_cell.length_b   1.000
_cell.length_c   1.000
_cell.angle_alpha   90.00
_cell.angle_beta   90.00
_cell.angle_gamma   90.00
#
_symmetry.space_group_name_H-M   'P 1'
#
loop_
_entity.id
_entity.type
_entity.pdbx_description
1 polymer ?
#
loop_
_entity_poly.entity_id
_entity_poly.type
_entity_poly.pdbx_seq_one_letter_code
_entity_poly.pdbx_strand_id
1 'polypeptide(L)'
;MGAESLCAAPGFDFRARLQLAWERFVPRPREKLAPREMTTTRAVWFFIIALTAIRLSMLPTTDLEFDEAHYWMWSERLAPAYFSKGPGIAFAMRASTAVFGANEFGVRFFSPVLAAGTSLLLFYFARRLFSATAGLSAVIALNVTPIFNIGAFLMTIDALSIFFWLAAMFTFWLALEKSPYFTWYSPLTGLLIGLGFLSKYTNAFELVSVLAVLALAPRLRREFARPGLYFLLAMFALCTVPPIVWNAQHAWITLTHLRSRGGVEQGFAVHPFEVLSFLGAHFLAYSPFLFLAIAWGVIASWRRVNQQFKVLFLMWFGLPVFSFYLLLSINKSAAPNWDGLWLA
;
A
#
# COMPACT_ATOMS: atom_id res chain seq x y z
N MET A 1 27.01 4.73 -79.36
CA MET A 1 27.15 3.56 -78.46
C MET A 1 27.11 4.08 -77.03
N GLY A 2 25.96 4.03 -76.38
CA GLY A 2 25.78 4.44 -75.00
C GLY A 2 24.84 3.46 -74.33
N ALA A 3 25.30 2.80 -73.27
CA ALA A 3 24.49 1.97 -72.39
C ALA A 3 24.99 2.22 -70.97
N GLU A 4 24.29 3.12 -70.27
CA GLU A 4 24.46 3.35 -68.84
C GLU A 4 23.78 2.22 -68.06
N SER A 5 24.52 1.58 -67.17
CA SER A 5 24.01 0.62 -66.20
C SER A 5 23.37 1.35 -65.02
N LEU A 6 22.04 1.25 -64.90
CA LEU A 6 21.28 1.68 -63.73
C LEU A 6 21.54 0.74 -62.54
N CYS A 7 22.15 1.25 -61.47
CA CYS A 7 22.26 0.57 -60.18
C CYS A 7 20.92 0.72 -59.42
N ALA A 8 20.30 -0.40 -59.05
CA ALA A 8 19.01 -0.45 -58.37
C ALA A 8 19.10 0.02 -56.91
N ALA A 9 18.15 0.86 -56.48
CA ALA A 9 17.99 1.29 -55.09
C ALA A 9 17.50 0.12 -54.19
N PRO A 10 17.87 0.10 -52.88
CA PRO A 10 17.43 -0.95 -51.97
C PRO A 10 15.92 -0.87 -51.72
N GLY A 11 15.22 -1.96 -52.04
CA GLY A 11 13.77 -2.08 -51.92
C GLY A 11 13.29 -1.89 -50.49
N PHE A 12 12.30 -1.00 -50.34
CA PHE A 12 11.59 -0.74 -49.09
C PHE A 12 10.64 -1.91 -48.80
N ASP A 13 11.11 -2.92 -48.06
CA ASP A 13 10.28 -4.10 -47.72
C ASP A 13 9.26 -3.77 -46.62
N PHE A 14 8.10 -3.29 -47.07
CA PHE A 14 6.94 -2.97 -46.24
C PHE A 14 6.42 -4.20 -45.48
N ARG A 15 6.56 -5.42 -46.03
CA ARG A 15 6.09 -6.65 -45.36
C ARG A 15 6.96 -6.98 -44.15
N ALA A 16 8.28 -6.87 -44.27
CA ALA A 16 9.19 -7.11 -43.15
C ALA A 16 8.93 -6.17 -41.96
N ARG A 17 8.62 -4.89 -42.24
CA ARG A 17 8.26 -3.91 -41.20
C ARG A 17 6.91 -4.18 -40.56
N LEU A 18 5.91 -4.60 -41.34
CA LEU A 18 4.60 -5.00 -40.82
C LEU A 18 4.68 -6.26 -39.96
N GLN A 19 5.54 -7.20 -40.32
CA GLN A 19 5.75 -8.44 -39.58
C GLN A 19 6.46 -8.17 -38.24
N LEU A 20 7.46 -7.29 -38.21
CA LEU A 20 8.10 -6.81 -36.98
C LEU A 20 7.14 -5.99 -36.09
N ALA A 21 6.25 -5.20 -36.69
CA ALA A 21 5.21 -4.48 -35.96
C ALA A 21 4.19 -5.47 -35.38
N TRP A 22 3.77 -6.48 -36.15
CA TRP A 22 2.86 -7.53 -35.72
C TRP A 22 3.42 -8.35 -34.57
N GLU A 23 4.68 -8.80 -34.64
CA GLU A 23 5.34 -9.54 -33.57
C GLU A 23 5.50 -8.74 -32.27
N ARG A 24 5.54 -7.41 -32.33
CA ARG A 24 5.49 -6.53 -31.15
C ARG A 24 4.11 -6.47 -30.48
N PHE A 25 3.04 -6.73 -31.24
CA PHE A 25 1.65 -6.70 -30.75
C PHE A 25 1.12 -8.09 -30.36
N VAL A 26 1.78 -9.18 -30.79
CA VAL A 26 1.45 -10.54 -30.33
C VAL A 26 1.87 -10.66 -28.85
N PRO A 27 0.93 -10.96 -27.92
CA PRO A 27 1.28 -11.22 -26.53
C PRO A 27 2.26 -12.37 -26.47
N ARG A 28 3.43 -12.17 -25.84
CA ARG A 28 4.35 -13.28 -25.57
C ARG A 28 3.58 -14.37 -24.81
N PRO A 29 3.74 -15.66 -25.17
CA PRO A 29 3.09 -16.74 -24.46
C PRO A 29 3.42 -16.62 -22.97
N ARG A 30 2.39 -16.73 -22.12
CA ARG A 30 2.56 -16.74 -20.65
C ARG A 30 3.68 -17.72 -20.32
N GLU A 31 4.78 -17.20 -19.78
CA GLU A 31 5.90 -18.02 -19.34
C GLU A 31 5.34 -19.06 -18.37
N LYS A 32 5.37 -20.35 -18.78
CA LYS A 32 4.82 -21.43 -17.98
C LYS A 32 5.63 -21.49 -16.69
N LEU A 33 4.94 -21.36 -15.56
CA LEU A 33 5.57 -21.38 -14.25
C LEU A 33 6.33 -22.69 -14.05
N ALA A 34 7.55 -22.61 -13.52
CA ALA A 34 8.27 -23.81 -13.12
C ALA A 34 7.44 -24.60 -12.09
N PRO A 35 7.44 -25.94 -12.11
CA PRO A 35 6.59 -26.76 -11.22
C PRO A 35 6.68 -26.40 -9.73
N ARG A 36 7.90 -26.07 -9.25
CA ARG A 36 8.13 -25.63 -7.86
C ARG A 36 7.43 -24.31 -7.50
N GLU A 37 7.32 -23.38 -8.45
CA GLU A 37 6.60 -22.12 -8.23
C GLU A 37 5.09 -22.30 -8.23
N MET A 38 4.58 -23.26 -9.01
CA MET A 38 3.17 -23.65 -8.98
C MET A 38 2.79 -24.22 -7.62
N THR A 39 3.62 -25.12 -7.07
CA THR A 39 3.41 -25.71 -5.74
C THR A 39 3.40 -24.63 -4.65
N THR A 40 4.36 -23.69 -4.71
CA THR A 40 4.44 -22.58 -3.75
C THR A 40 3.20 -21.67 -3.81
N THR A 41 2.74 -21.34 -5.02
CA THR A 41 1.55 -20.50 -5.21
C THR A 41 0.31 -21.17 -4.63
N ARG A 42 0.12 -22.48 -4.88
CA ARG A 42 -1.01 -23.24 -4.34
C ARG A 42 -0.97 -23.32 -2.81
N ALA A 43 0.22 -23.52 -2.23
CA ALA A 43 0.39 -23.55 -0.78
C ALA A 43 0.01 -22.20 -0.12
N VAL A 44 0.42 -21.07 -0.72
CA VAL A 44 0.05 -19.73 -0.23
C VAL A 44 -1.45 -19.51 -0.29
N TRP A 45 -2.10 -19.86 -1.40
CA TRP A 45 -3.56 -19.75 -1.53
C TRP A 45 -4.28 -20.61 -0.50
N PHE A 46 -3.88 -21.87 -0.33
CA PHE A 46 -4.46 -22.75 0.67
C PHE A 46 -4.29 -22.20 2.08
N PHE A 47 -3.08 -21.75 2.44
CA PHE A 47 -2.79 -21.14 3.73
C PHE A 47 -3.68 -19.91 4.00
N ILE A 48 -3.77 -18.99 3.05
CA ILE A 48 -4.55 -17.76 3.20
C ILE A 48 -6.05 -18.07 3.28
N ILE A 49 -6.57 -18.96 2.44
CA ILE A 49 -7.99 -19.37 2.47
C ILE A 49 -8.32 -20.02 3.81
N ALA A 50 -7.51 -20.97 4.26
CA ALA A 50 -7.74 -21.65 5.54
C ALA A 50 -7.71 -20.66 6.71
N LEU A 51 -6.70 -19.78 6.77
CA LEU A 51 -6.58 -18.78 7.82
C LEU A 51 -7.72 -17.76 7.80
N THR A 52 -8.16 -17.34 6.61
CA THR A 52 -9.31 -16.43 6.45
C THR A 52 -10.61 -17.10 6.91
N ALA A 53 -10.82 -18.37 6.58
CA ALA A 53 -11.99 -19.13 7.03
C ALA A 53 -12.04 -19.24 8.56
N ILE A 54 -10.89 -19.53 9.19
CA ILE A 54 -10.77 -19.54 10.66
C ILE A 54 -11.13 -18.17 11.23
N ARG A 55 -10.52 -17.09 10.73
CA ARG A 55 -10.81 -15.71 11.21
C ARG A 55 -12.29 -15.34 11.05
N LEU A 56 -12.89 -15.66 9.90
CA LEU A 56 -14.32 -15.42 9.64
C LEU A 56 -15.23 -16.16 10.63
N SER A 57 -14.90 -17.41 10.98
CA SER A 57 -15.69 -18.18 11.96
C SER A 57 -15.62 -17.62 13.39
N MET A 58 -14.57 -16.85 13.71
CA MET A 58 -14.36 -16.26 15.03
C MET A 58 -14.99 -14.87 15.18
N LEU A 59 -15.38 -14.19 14.09
CA LEU A 59 -15.90 -12.82 14.17
C LEU A 59 -17.11 -12.61 15.10
N PRO A 60 -18.09 -13.52 15.19
CA PRO A 60 -19.29 -13.30 16.02
C PRO A 60 -19.08 -13.69 17.49
N THR A 61 -17.90 -14.15 17.90
CA THR A 61 -17.71 -14.74 19.24
C THR A 61 -17.36 -13.73 20.33
N THR A 62 -17.19 -12.45 19.98
CA THR A 62 -16.78 -11.38 20.90
C THR A 62 -17.54 -10.10 20.59
N ASP A 63 -17.85 -9.31 21.62
CA ASP A 63 -18.48 -8.00 21.47
C ASP A 63 -17.56 -7.00 20.75
N LEU A 64 -18.13 -5.92 20.22
CA LEU A 64 -17.39 -4.86 19.54
C LEU A 64 -16.47 -4.09 20.50
N GLU A 65 -15.24 -3.87 20.09
CA GLU A 65 -14.32 -2.98 20.78
C GLU A 65 -14.73 -1.51 20.60
N PHE A 66 -14.22 -0.63 21.47
CA PHE A 66 -14.58 0.79 21.48
C PHE A 66 -14.45 1.45 20.10
N ASP A 67 -13.31 1.25 19.43
CA ASP A 67 -13.05 1.82 18.10
C ASP A 67 -14.04 1.27 17.05
N GLU A 68 -14.37 -0.02 17.10
CA GLU A 68 -15.30 -0.66 16.17
C GLU A 68 -16.72 -0.11 16.36
N ALA A 69 -17.18 -0.01 17.60
CA ALA A 69 -18.47 0.58 17.93
C ALA A 69 -18.55 2.06 17.50
N HIS A 70 -17.47 2.82 17.69
CA HIS A 70 -17.39 4.21 17.25
C HIS A 70 -17.46 4.35 15.72
N TYR A 71 -16.74 3.52 14.98
CA TYR A 71 -16.78 3.53 13.51
C TYR A 71 -18.09 2.97 12.95
N TRP A 72 -18.71 2.02 13.65
CA TRP A 72 -20.03 1.51 13.28
C TRP A 72 -21.08 2.62 13.40
N MET A 73 -21.03 3.44 14.45
CA MET A 73 -21.88 4.63 14.58
C MET A 73 -21.72 5.61 13.40
N TRP A 74 -20.51 5.77 12.86
CA TRP A 74 -20.29 6.56 11.64
C TRP A 74 -20.92 5.91 10.41
N SER A 75 -20.83 4.59 10.30
CA SER A 75 -21.47 3.85 9.22
C SER A 75 -23.00 4.05 9.20
N GLU A 76 -23.59 4.32 10.38
CA GLU A 76 -25.01 4.63 10.50
C GLU A 76 -25.43 5.91 9.77
N ARG A 77 -24.51 6.88 9.66
CA ARG A 77 -24.74 8.19 9.04
C ARG A 77 -23.57 8.53 8.12
N LEU A 78 -23.59 7.94 6.93
CA LEU A 78 -22.54 8.11 5.93
C LEU A 78 -22.31 9.59 5.61
N ALA A 79 -21.09 10.04 5.86
CA ALA A 79 -20.61 11.38 5.55
C ALA A 79 -19.29 11.32 4.76
N PRO A 80 -18.92 12.36 3.98
CA PRO A 80 -17.66 12.41 3.25
C PRO A 80 -16.38 12.49 4.12
N ALA A 81 -16.52 12.83 5.41
CA ALA A 81 -15.47 12.77 6.43
C ALA A 81 -16.11 12.73 7.81
N TYR A 82 -15.31 12.41 8.83
CA TYR A 82 -15.72 12.38 10.22
C TYR A 82 -14.76 13.15 11.10
N PHE A 83 -15.13 13.29 12.37
CA PHE A 83 -14.40 14.05 13.38
C PHE A 83 -12.90 13.78 13.39
N SER A 84 -12.46 12.51 13.27
CA SER A 84 -11.04 12.18 13.41
C SER A 84 -10.41 11.48 12.21
N LYS A 85 -11.20 11.05 11.21
CA LYS A 85 -10.77 10.20 10.09
C LYS A 85 -11.59 10.46 8.82
N GLY A 86 -11.10 9.93 7.70
CA GLY A 86 -11.84 9.89 6.45
C GLY A 86 -12.97 8.87 6.46
N PRO A 87 -13.75 8.80 5.37
CA PRO A 87 -14.99 8.04 5.32
C PRO A 87 -14.82 6.53 5.11
N GLY A 88 -13.64 6.05 4.70
CA GLY A 88 -13.43 4.70 4.17
C GLY A 88 -13.93 3.58 5.08
N ILE A 89 -13.67 3.69 6.39
CA ILE A 89 -14.09 2.69 7.38
C ILE A 89 -15.61 2.61 7.52
N ALA A 90 -16.30 3.75 7.54
CA ALA A 90 -17.75 3.81 7.70
C ALA A 90 -18.47 3.22 6.47
N PHE A 91 -17.97 3.51 5.27
CA PHE A 91 -18.51 2.94 4.03
C PHE A 91 -18.28 1.42 3.95
N ALA A 92 -17.10 0.94 4.36
CA ALA A 92 -16.81 -0.49 4.40
C ALA A 92 -17.73 -1.22 5.40
N MET A 93 -17.89 -0.69 6.61
CA MET A 93 -18.81 -1.25 7.61
C MET A 93 -20.26 -1.24 7.10
N ARG A 94 -20.74 -0.12 6.55
CA ARG A 94 -22.12 -0.04 6.03
C ARG A 94 -22.36 -1.07 4.92
N ALA A 95 -21.41 -1.23 4.00
CA ALA A 95 -21.53 -2.19 2.90
C ALA A 95 -21.61 -3.64 3.40
N SER A 96 -20.84 -3.99 4.43
CA SER A 96 -20.85 -5.35 4.99
C SER A 96 -22.06 -5.60 5.89
N THR A 97 -22.46 -4.65 6.73
CA THR A 97 -23.68 -4.78 7.55
C THR A 97 -24.96 -4.80 6.73
N ALA A 98 -24.96 -4.18 5.54
CA ALA A 98 -26.10 -4.25 4.62
C ALA A 98 -26.32 -5.68 4.07
N VAL A 99 -25.27 -6.50 4.00
CA VAL A 99 -25.32 -7.87 3.47
C VAL A 99 -25.48 -8.90 4.58
N PHE A 100 -24.73 -8.77 5.67
CA PHE A 100 -24.67 -9.76 6.75
C PHE A 100 -25.47 -9.38 8.00
N GLY A 101 -26.12 -8.21 7.98
CA GLY A 101 -26.86 -7.65 9.10
C GLY A 101 -26.01 -6.77 10.03
N ALA A 102 -26.71 -6.04 10.88
CA ALA A 102 -26.15 -5.17 11.90
C ALA A 102 -25.72 -5.97 13.14
N ASN A 103 -24.63 -6.72 13.00
CA ASN A 103 -24.02 -7.55 14.05
C ASN A 103 -22.49 -7.53 13.94
N GLU A 104 -21.81 -8.17 14.90
CA GLU A 104 -20.35 -8.22 15.02
C GLU A 104 -19.70 -8.80 13.77
N PHE A 105 -20.30 -9.85 13.19
CA PHE A 105 -19.82 -10.45 11.95
C PHE A 105 -19.89 -9.46 10.79
N GLY A 106 -21.03 -8.78 10.62
CA GLY A 106 -21.24 -7.78 9.59
C GLY A 106 -20.24 -6.63 9.71
N VAL A 107 -20.04 -6.08 10.92
CA VAL A 107 -19.08 -5.00 11.17
C VAL A 107 -17.65 -5.43 10.84
N ARG A 108 -17.26 -6.67 11.16
CA ARG A 108 -15.89 -7.17 11.04
C ARG A 108 -15.57 -7.84 9.71
N PHE A 109 -16.56 -8.16 8.88
CA PHE A 109 -16.42 -9.00 7.70
C PHE A 109 -15.23 -8.62 6.80
N PHE A 110 -15.05 -7.32 6.53
CA PHE A 110 -13.97 -6.86 5.65
C PHE A 110 -12.57 -6.97 6.27
N SER A 111 -12.42 -7.05 7.59
CA SER A 111 -11.10 -7.10 8.24
C SER A 111 -10.29 -8.36 7.82
N PRO A 112 -10.80 -9.60 7.99
CA PRO A 112 -10.11 -10.79 7.51
C PRO A 112 -9.92 -10.81 5.99
N VAL A 113 -10.88 -10.26 5.23
CA VAL A 113 -10.85 -10.23 3.76
C VAL A 113 -9.73 -9.30 3.25
N LEU A 114 -9.59 -8.12 3.86
CA LEU A 114 -8.51 -7.18 3.54
C LEU A 114 -7.15 -7.73 3.97
N ALA A 115 -7.07 -8.44 5.10
CA ALA A 115 -5.84 -9.12 5.52
C ALA A 115 -5.43 -10.23 4.54
N ALA A 116 -6.40 -10.99 4.01
CA ALA A 116 -6.18 -11.99 2.97
C ALA A 116 -5.69 -11.34 1.67
N GLY A 117 -6.36 -10.26 1.24
CA GLY A 117 -5.97 -9.46 0.08
C GLY A 117 -4.56 -8.88 0.20
N THR A 118 -4.22 -8.34 1.37
CA THR A 118 -2.89 -7.81 1.68
C THR A 118 -1.84 -8.90 1.60
N SER A 119 -2.10 -10.07 2.19
CA SER A 119 -1.19 -11.22 2.14
C SER A 119 -0.95 -11.70 0.69
N LEU A 120 -2.00 -11.77 -0.13
CA LEU A 120 -1.88 -12.15 -1.54
C LEU A 120 -1.12 -11.11 -2.35
N LEU A 121 -1.42 -9.81 -2.18
CA LEU A 121 -0.70 -8.73 -2.83
C LEU A 121 0.79 -8.78 -2.47
N LEU A 122 1.11 -9.00 -1.18
CA LEU A 122 2.48 -9.11 -0.71
C LEU A 122 3.20 -10.29 -1.36
N PHE A 123 2.54 -11.45 -1.44
CA PHE A 123 3.08 -12.63 -2.12
C PHE A 123 3.46 -12.32 -3.57
N TYR A 124 2.52 -11.79 -4.36
CA TYR A 124 2.73 -11.51 -5.77
C TYR A 124 3.76 -10.40 -5.99
N PHE A 125 3.77 -9.40 -5.12
CA PHE A 125 4.71 -8.30 -5.21
C PHE A 125 6.15 -8.75 -4.88
N ALA A 126 6.34 -9.42 -3.75
CA ALA A 126 7.64 -9.97 -3.36
C ALA A 126 8.14 -11.05 -4.33
N ARG A 127 7.22 -11.86 -4.90
CA ARG A 127 7.56 -12.81 -5.96
C ARG A 127 8.09 -12.13 -7.21
N ARG A 128 7.44 -11.03 -7.63
CA ARG A 128 7.86 -10.25 -8.80
C ARG A 128 9.20 -9.57 -8.58
N LEU A 129 9.45 -9.08 -7.37
CA LEU A 129 10.70 -8.41 -7.02
C LEU A 129 11.85 -9.39 -6.84
N PHE A 130 11.64 -10.56 -6.24
CA PHE A 130 12.72 -11.46 -5.83
C PHE A 130 12.52 -12.89 -6.34
N SER A 131 11.61 -13.64 -5.74
CA SER A 131 11.34 -15.05 -6.07
C SER A 131 10.07 -15.56 -5.39
N ALA A 132 9.51 -16.68 -5.84
CA ALA A 132 8.36 -17.31 -5.19
C ALA A 132 8.63 -17.66 -3.71
N THR A 133 9.85 -18.10 -3.38
CA THR A 133 10.26 -18.39 -1.99
C THR A 133 10.27 -17.13 -1.13
N ALA A 134 10.80 -16.01 -1.65
CA ALA A 134 10.76 -14.74 -0.95
C ALA A 134 9.32 -14.26 -0.71
N GLY A 135 8.44 -14.46 -1.68
CA GLY A 135 7.00 -14.19 -1.52
C GLY A 135 6.36 -15.03 -0.43
N LEU A 136 6.63 -16.34 -0.38
CA LEU A 136 6.14 -17.20 0.70
C LEU A 136 6.65 -16.74 2.07
N SER A 137 7.96 -16.47 2.19
CA SER A 137 8.56 -15.98 3.43
C SER A 137 7.94 -14.66 3.89
N ALA A 138 7.64 -13.75 2.97
CA ALA A 138 6.99 -12.47 3.29
C ALA A 138 5.56 -12.67 3.83
N VAL A 139 4.76 -13.58 3.24
CA VAL A 139 3.41 -13.92 3.72
C VAL A 139 3.45 -14.53 5.12
N ILE A 140 4.40 -15.45 5.35
CA ILE A 140 4.57 -16.08 6.67
C ILE A 140 4.98 -15.02 7.69
N ALA A 141 5.98 -14.19 7.37
CA ALA A 141 6.42 -13.12 8.26
C ALA A 141 5.26 -12.20 8.64
N LEU A 142 4.46 -11.74 7.67
CA LEU A 142 3.31 -10.87 7.90
C LEU A 142 2.25 -11.54 8.80
N ASN A 143 1.92 -12.81 8.56
CA ASN A 143 0.87 -13.51 9.33
C ASN A 143 1.36 -14.04 10.68
N VAL A 144 2.66 -14.01 10.97
CA VAL A 144 3.21 -14.26 12.32
C VAL A 144 3.21 -12.98 13.16
N THR A 145 3.18 -11.80 12.53
CA THR A 145 3.13 -10.50 13.22
C THR A 145 1.86 -10.39 14.08
N PRO A 146 1.97 -10.24 15.42
CA PRO A 146 0.82 -10.18 16.31
C PRO A 146 -0.16 -9.04 15.97
N ILE A 147 0.35 -7.82 15.76
CA ILE A 147 -0.50 -6.66 15.44
C ILE A 147 -1.28 -6.85 14.13
N PHE A 148 -0.70 -7.55 13.15
CA PHE A 148 -1.40 -7.85 11.90
C PHE A 148 -2.56 -8.82 12.11
N ASN A 149 -2.41 -9.79 13.01
CA ASN A 149 -3.50 -10.72 13.35
C ASN A 149 -4.63 -10.03 14.11
N ILE A 150 -4.30 -9.10 15.02
CA ILE A 150 -5.31 -8.26 15.70
C ILE A 150 -6.06 -7.43 14.66
N GLY A 151 -5.33 -6.76 13.75
CA GLY A 151 -5.91 -5.96 12.67
C GLY A 151 -6.64 -6.76 11.60
N ALA A 152 -6.45 -8.09 11.54
CA ALA A 152 -7.17 -9.01 10.68
C ALA A 152 -8.43 -9.61 11.35
N PHE A 153 -8.66 -9.30 12.62
CA PHE A 153 -9.84 -9.70 13.38
C PHE A 153 -10.74 -8.49 13.67
N LEU A 154 -10.15 -7.40 14.18
CA LEU A 154 -10.85 -6.15 14.45
C LEU A 154 -10.99 -5.31 13.19
N MET A 155 -12.12 -4.63 13.02
CA MET A 155 -12.33 -3.70 11.90
C MET A 155 -12.01 -2.27 12.30
N THR A 156 -10.76 -1.89 12.04
CA THR A 156 -10.27 -0.51 12.20
C THR A 156 -9.88 0.09 10.85
N ILE A 157 -9.53 1.38 10.85
CA ILE A 157 -9.01 2.09 9.67
C ILE A 157 -7.73 1.47 9.10
N ASP A 158 -6.96 0.74 9.92
CA ASP A 158 -5.62 0.28 9.59
C ASP A 158 -5.64 -0.83 8.55
N ALA A 159 -6.63 -1.74 8.59
CA ALA A 159 -6.78 -2.82 7.63
C ALA A 159 -6.97 -2.29 6.19
N LEU A 160 -7.83 -1.28 6.02
CA LEU A 160 -8.02 -0.59 4.74
C LEU A 160 -6.76 0.16 4.31
N SER A 161 -6.18 0.92 5.25
CA SER A 161 -4.98 1.73 5.03
C SER A 161 -3.80 0.91 4.51
N ILE A 162 -3.50 -0.23 5.16
CA ILE A 162 -2.41 -1.14 4.79
C ILE A 162 -2.69 -1.81 3.44
N PHE A 163 -3.92 -2.29 3.22
CA PHE A 163 -4.29 -2.93 1.95
C PHE A 163 -4.11 -1.97 0.77
N PHE A 164 -4.65 -0.75 0.88
CA PHE A 164 -4.56 0.25 -0.18
C PHE A 164 -3.14 0.74 -0.41
N TRP A 165 -2.33 0.87 0.65
CA TRP A 165 -0.92 1.21 0.54
C TRP A 165 -0.15 0.16 -0.28
N LEU A 166 -0.28 -1.13 0.09
CA LEU A 166 0.40 -2.20 -0.64
C LEU A 166 -0.09 -2.32 -2.10
N ALA A 167 -1.39 -2.14 -2.33
CA ALA A 167 -1.97 -2.15 -3.67
C ALA A 167 -1.46 -0.98 -4.53
N ALA A 168 -1.39 0.23 -3.95
CA ALA A 168 -0.84 1.41 -4.62
C ALA A 168 0.65 1.22 -4.93
N MET A 169 1.45 0.80 -3.95
CA MET A 169 2.87 0.46 -4.13
C MET A 169 3.07 -0.56 -5.27
N PHE A 170 2.29 -1.65 -5.30
CA PHE A 170 2.41 -2.67 -6.34
C PHE A 170 1.99 -2.13 -7.72
N THR A 171 0.90 -1.39 -7.81
CA THR A 171 0.44 -0.82 -9.10
C THR A 171 1.38 0.26 -9.62
N PHE A 172 2.01 1.05 -8.73
CA PHE A 172 3.06 1.98 -9.09
C PHE A 172 4.27 1.26 -9.69
N TRP A 173 4.70 0.15 -9.08
CA TRP A 173 5.76 -0.68 -9.63
C TRP A 173 5.44 -1.16 -11.05
N LEU A 174 4.20 -1.62 -11.29
CA LEU A 174 3.74 -2.05 -12.62
C LEU A 174 3.69 -0.88 -13.63
N ALA A 175 3.35 0.33 -13.19
CA ALA A 175 3.41 1.52 -14.02
C ALA A 175 4.85 1.83 -14.46
N LEU A 176 5.82 1.74 -13.52
CA LEU A 176 7.23 1.97 -13.79
C LEU A 176 7.85 0.92 -14.72
N GLU A 177 7.42 -0.34 -14.67
CA GLU A 177 7.91 -1.37 -15.60
C GLU A 177 7.46 -1.17 -17.04
N LYS A 178 6.31 -0.54 -17.25
CA LYS A 178 5.74 -0.27 -18.59
C LYS A 178 6.13 1.10 -19.15
N SER A 179 6.83 1.90 -18.36
CA SER A 179 7.54 3.10 -18.79
C SER A 179 8.36 2.84 -20.08
N PRO A 180 8.29 3.69 -21.12
CA PRO A 180 7.72 5.04 -21.13
C PRO A 180 6.25 5.16 -21.54
N TYR A 181 5.57 4.04 -21.77
CA TYR A 181 4.20 4.06 -22.27
C TYR A 181 3.23 4.44 -21.16
N PHE A 182 2.20 5.22 -21.52
CA PHE A 182 1.09 5.46 -20.60
C PHE A 182 0.36 4.16 -20.30
N THR A 183 0.00 3.97 -19.04
CA THR A 183 -0.75 2.80 -18.59
C THR A 183 -1.82 3.18 -17.59
N TRP A 184 -2.89 2.40 -17.55
CA TRP A 184 -3.98 2.55 -16.59
C TRP A 184 -3.52 2.34 -15.13
N TYR A 185 -2.34 1.75 -14.91
CA TYR A 185 -1.77 1.60 -13.57
C TYR A 185 -1.45 2.94 -12.90
N SER A 186 -1.13 4.00 -13.67
CA SER A 186 -0.82 5.30 -13.09
C SER A 186 -2.05 5.96 -12.42
N PRO A 187 -3.20 6.14 -13.11
CA PRO A 187 -4.41 6.61 -12.45
C PRO A 187 -4.94 5.63 -11.39
N LEU A 188 -4.79 4.31 -11.58
CA LEU A 188 -5.15 3.34 -10.53
C LEU A 188 -4.33 3.56 -9.25
N THR A 189 -3.01 3.79 -9.38
CA THR A 189 -2.15 4.08 -8.23
C THR A 189 -2.69 5.29 -7.47
N GLY A 190 -3.01 6.38 -8.17
CA GLY A 190 -3.54 7.60 -7.56
C GLY A 190 -4.87 7.38 -6.84
N LEU A 191 -5.76 6.59 -7.45
CA LEU A 191 -7.02 6.19 -6.84
C LEU A 191 -6.79 5.35 -5.57
N LEU A 192 -5.88 4.38 -5.59
CA LEU A 192 -5.58 3.54 -4.44
C LEU A 192 -4.96 4.34 -3.28
N ILE A 193 -4.03 5.25 -3.57
CA ILE A 193 -3.50 6.20 -2.57
C ILE A 193 -4.65 7.05 -2.01
N GLY A 194 -5.56 7.51 -2.87
CA GLY A 194 -6.74 8.29 -2.47
C GLY A 194 -7.71 7.52 -1.57
N LEU A 195 -8.00 6.25 -1.88
CA LEU A 195 -8.82 5.36 -1.05
C LEU A 195 -8.14 5.04 0.28
N GLY A 196 -6.82 4.86 0.27
CA GLY A 196 -6.00 4.78 1.47
C GLY A 196 -6.12 6.04 2.33
N PHE A 197 -6.01 7.22 1.72
CA PHE A 197 -6.16 8.51 2.40
C PHE A 197 -7.55 8.69 3.02
N LEU A 198 -8.60 8.28 2.31
CA LEU A 198 -9.97 8.27 2.83
C LEU A 198 -10.16 7.29 3.98
N SER A 199 -9.26 6.32 4.18
CA SER A 199 -9.28 5.43 5.34
C SER A 199 -8.45 6.00 6.49
N LYS A 200 -7.19 6.37 6.21
CA LYS A 200 -6.25 6.96 7.15
C LYS A 200 -5.43 8.02 6.42
N TYR A 201 -5.53 9.28 6.86
CA TYR A 201 -4.90 10.40 6.17
C TYR A 201 -3.37 10.28 6.04
N THR A 202 -2.72 9.44 6.85
CA THR A 202 -1.28 9.15 6.73
C THR A 202 -0.92 8.44 5.42
N ASN A 203 -1.87 7.82 4.71
CA ASN A 203 -1.63 7.30 3.37
C ASN A 203 -1.23 8.40 2.36
N ALA A 204 -1.47 9.69 2.64
CA ALA A 204 -0.94 10.77 1.81
C ALA A 204 0.60 10.78 1.75
N PHE A 205 1.30 10.24 2.75
CA PHE A 205 2.76 10.08 2.73
C PHE A 205 3.23 9.18 1.59
N GLU A 206 2.37 8.33 1.04
CA GLU A 206 2.72 7.48 -0.10
C GLU A 206 3.07 8.31 -1.34
N LEU A 207 2.48 9.50 -1.50
CA LEU A 207 2.91 10.43 -2.55
C LEU A 207 4.33 10.93 -2.33
N VAL A 208 4.73 11.17 -1.08
CA VAL A 208 6.12 11.54 -0.75
C VAL A 208 7.05 10.41 -1.14
N SER A 209 6.67 9.16 -0.86
CA SER A 209 7.40 7.96 -1.27
C SER A 209 7.54 7.85 -2.79
N VAL A 210 6.45 8.05 -3.55
CA VAL A 210 6.45 8.08 -5.01
C VAL A 210 7.42 9.15 -5.53
N LEU A 211 7.29 10.39 -5.05
CA LEU A 211 8.13 11.51 -5.49
C LEU A 211 9.61 11.30 -5.12
N ALA A 212 9.89 10.75 -3.94
CA ALA A 212 11.24 10.42 -3.50
C ALA A 212 11.87 9.35 -4.40
N VAL A 213 11.15 8.27 -4.73
CA VAL A 213 11.63 7.24 -5.66
C VAL A 213 11.94 7.83 -7.04
N LEU A 214 11.06 8.68 -7.57
CA LEU A 214 11.27 9.32 -8.88
C LEU A 214 12.47 10.30 -8.88
N ALA A 215 12.67 11.03 -7.78
CA ALA A 215 13.76 12.00 -7.65
C ALA A 215 15.12 11.32 -7.44
N LEU A 216 15.15 10.28 -6.59
CA LEU A 216 16.38 9.62 -6.15
C LEU A 216 16.87 8.53 -7.10
N ALA A 217 16.01 7.96 -7.94
CA ALA A 217 16.43 7.08 -9.02
C ALA A 217 16.68 7.89 -10.30
N PRO A 218 17.94 8.14 -10.73
CA PRO A 218 18.23 9.04 -11.86
C PRO A 218 17.51 8.65 -13.16
N ARG A 219 17.33 7.35 -13.39
CA ARG A 219 16.61 6.78 -14.54
C ARG A 219 15.12 7.11 -14.58
N LEU A 220 14.51 7.44 -13.44
CA LEU A 220 13.08 7.73 -13.30
C LEU A 220 12.75 9.22 -13.27
N ARG A 221 13.74 10.12 -13.24
CA ARG A 221 13.47 11.58 -13.22
C ARG A 221 12.69 12.06 -14.44
N ARG A 222 12.77 11.33 -15.56
CA ARG A 222 11.96 11.64 -16.75
C ARG A 222 10.46 11.45 -16.52
N GLU A 223 10.05 10.63 -15.54
CA GLU A 223 8.63 10.42 -15.20
C GLU A 223 7.95 11.69 -14.70
N PHE A 224 8.68 12.67 -14.15
CA PHE A 224 8.12 13.97 -13.77
C PHE A 224 7.51 14.73 -14.95
N ALA A 225 8.03 14.51 -16.16
CA ALA A 225 7.50 15.13 -17.36
C ALA A 225 6.40 14.30 -18.03
N ARG A 226 6.05 13.12 -17.49
CA ARG A 226 5.15 12.18 -18.16
C ARG A 226 3.72 12.28 -17.67
N PRO A 227 2.73 12.04 -18.57
CA PRO A 227 1.32 12.11 -18.23
C PRO A 227 0.94 11.18 -17.06
N GLY A 228 1.60 10.03 -16.93
CA GLY A 228 1.32 9.05 -15.87
C GLY A 228 1.32 9.68 -14.47
N LEU A 229 2.33 10.49 -14.14
CA LEU A 229 2.40 11.15 -12.83
C LEU A 229 1.23 12.14 -12.62
N TYR A 230 0.87 12.91 -13.64
CA TYR A 230 -0.24 13.87 -13.54
C TYR A 230 -1.59 13.17 -13.37
N PHE A 231 -1.84 12.06 -14.06
CA PHE A 231 -3.05 11.26 -13.88
C PHE A 231 -3.12 10.61 -12.48
N LEU A 232 -1.99 10.15 -11.95
CA LEU A 232 -1.89 9.67 -10.57
C LEU A 232 -2.27 10.79 -9.59
N LEU A 233 -1.65 11.96 -9.73
CA LEU A 233 -1.92 13.12 -8.86
C LEU A 233 -3.37 13.61 -8.97
N ALA A 234 -3.94 13.62 -10.18
CA ALA A 234 -5.33 14.03 -10.42
C ALA A 234 -6.32 13.07 -9.73
N MET A 235 -6.11 11.76 -9.84
CA MET A 235 -6.97 10.77 -9.17
C MET A 235 -6.88 10.87 -7.64
N PHE A 236 -5.67 11.06 -7.11
CA PHE A 236 -5.52 11.32 -5.68
C PHE A 236 -6.23 12.60 -5.25
N ALA A 237 -6.03 13.70 -5.97
CA ALA A 237 -6.64 14.99 -5.67
C ALA A 237 -8.18 14.88 -5.65
N LEU A 238 -8.77 14.16 -6.58
CA LEU A 238 -10.21 13.91 -6.62
C LEU A 238 -10.72 13.25 -5.33
N CYS A 239 -9.99 12.28 -4.78
CA CYS A 239 -10.34 11.65 -3.50
C CYS A 239 -10.21 12.61 -2.30
N THR A 240 -9.34 13.63 -2.37
CA THR A 240 -9.18 14.60 -1.27
C THR A 240 -10.28 15.66 -1.23
N VAL A 241 -10.98 15.91 -2.33
CA VAL A 241 -11.98 16.98 -2.42
C VAL A 241 -13.13 16.80 -1.41
N PRO A 242 -13.82 15.64 -1.34
CA PRO A 242 -14.94 15.47 -0.41
C PRO A 242 -14.60 15.71 1.07
N PRO A 243 -13.52 15.12 1.65
CA PRO A 243 -13.21 15.35 3.06
C PRO A 243 -12.76 16.78 3.37
N ILE A 244 -12.14 17.48 2.41
CA ILE A 244 -11.76 18.90 2.55
C ILE A 244 -13.00 19.78 2.57
N VAL A 245 -13.91 19.61 1.60
CA VAL A 245 -15.16 20.39 1.52
C VAL A 245 -16.00 20.17 2.78
N TRP A 246 -16.12 18.91 3.24
CA TRP A 246 -16.83 18.60 4.48
C TRP A 246 -16.19 19.28 5.69
N ASN A 247 -14.86 19.24 5.81
CA ASN A 247 -14.17 19.91 6.92
C ASN A 247 -14.34 21.43 6.90
N ALA A 248 -14.30 22.05 5.72
CA ALA A 248 -14.55 23.48 5.58
C ALA A 248 -15.95 23.88 6.07
N GLN A 249 -16.94 23.01 5.88
CA GLN A 249 -18.32 23.20 6.39
C GLN A 249 -18.45 22.94 7.90
N HIS A 250 -17.47 22.27 8.52
CA HIS A 250 -17.49 21.88 9.93
C HIS A 250 -16.35 22.54 10.72
N ALA A 251 -16.00 23.78 10.37
CA ALA A 251 -14.98 24.59 11.05
C ALA A 251 -13.62 23.88 11.23
N TRP A 252 -13.24 23.04 10.26
CA TRP A 252 -11.98 22.28 10.26
C TRP A 252 -11.78 21.41 11.50
N ILE A 253 -12.87 20.87 12.05
CA ILE A 253 -12.85 20.09 13.29
C ILE A 253 -11.84 18.94 13.29
N THR A 254 -11.65 18.27 12.13
CA THR A 254 -10.69 17.18 12.00
C THR A 254 -9.25 17.67 12.11
N LEU A 255 -8.94 18.85 11.56
CA LEU A 255 -7.61 19.44 11.67
C LEU A 255 -7.29 19.81 13.13
N THR A 256 -8.26 20.38 13.84
CA THR A 256 -8.13 20.69 15.27
C THR A 256 -7.87 19.41 16.08
N HIS A 257 -8.61 18.33 15.82
CA HIS A 257 -8.38 17.04 16.48
C HIS A 257 -7.00 16.44 16.17
N LEU A 258 -6.52 16.53 14.92
CA LEU A 258 -5.21 16.02 14.55
C LEU A 258 -4.07 16.82 15.20
N ARG A 259 -4.22 18.15 15.33
CA ARG A 259 -3.26 19.01 16.03
C ARG A 259 -3.14 18.68 17.51
N SER A 260 -4.27 18.48 18.19
CA SER A 260 -4.28 18.11 19.62
C SER A 260 -3.74 16.69 19.83
N ARG A 261 -4.06 15.73 18.96
CA ARG A 261 -3.48 14.38 19.03
C ARG A 261 -1.97 14.35 18.79
N GLY A 262 -1.47 15.16 17.86
CA GLY A 262 -0.04 15.27 17.55
C GLY A 262 0.79 15.99 18.62
N GLY A 263 0.16 16.50 19.70
CA GLY A 263 0.86 17.22 20.76
C GLY A 263 1.46 18.55 20.29
N VAL A 264 0.98 19.11 19.17
CA VAL A 264 1.54 20.35 18.58
C VAL A 264 1.11 21.59 19.38
N GLU A 265 0.07 21.47 20.20
CA GLU A 265 -0.42 22.54 21.09
C GLU A 265 0.46 22.72 22.34
N GLN A 266 1.19 21.67 22.73
CA GLN A 266 2.19 21.72 23.78
C GLN A 266 3.53 21.92 23.08
N GLY A 267 4.24 23.02 23.35
CA GLY A 267 5.49 23.35 22.63
C GLY A 267 6.46 22.16 22.51
N PHE A 268 7.27 22.14 21.45
CA PHE A 268 8.17 21.02 21.16
C PHE A 268 9.12 20.74 22.34
N ALA A 269 8.97 19.58 22.96
CA ALA A 269 9.84 19.09 24.02
C ALA A 269 10.39 17.71 23.66
N VAL A 270 11.65 17.47 24.01
CA VAL A 270 12.33 16.19 23.75
C VAL A 270 12.13 15.29 24.96
N HIS A 271 11.41 14.20 24.77
CA HIS A 271 11.14 13.19 25.80
C HIS A 271 11.77 11.84 25.40
N PRO A 272 13.04 11.56 25.77
CA PRO A 272 13.73 10.34 25.36
C PRO A 272 13.02 9.04 25.77
N PHE A 273 12.29 9.07 26.90
CA PHE A 273 11.51 7.93 27.38
C PHE A 273 10.31 7.62 26.47
N GLU A 274 9.73 8.61 25.79
CA GLU A 274 8.64 8.40 24.82
C GLU A 274 9.14 7.67 23.58
N VAL A 275 10.37 7.96 23.13
CA VAL A 275 11.01 7.22 22.02
C VAL A 275 11.31 5.78 22.41
N LEU A 276 11.78 5.53 23.63
CA LEU A 276 12.02 4.17 24.12
C LEU A 276 10.70 3.39 24.29
N SER A 277 9.66 4.05 24.79
CA SER A 277 8.31 3.48 24.89
C SER A 277 7.77 3.12 23.51
N PHE A 278 7.92 4.01 22.53
CA PHE A 278 7.59 3.76 21.13
C PHE A 278 8.32 2.51 20.63
N LEU A 279 9.65 2.45 20.69
CA LEU A 279 10.42 1.30 20.21
C LEU A 279 10.07 0.00 20.94
N GLY A 280 9.89 0.06 22.27
CA GLY A 280 9.51 -1.09 23.09
C GLY A 280 8.12 -1.63 22.73
N ALA A 281 7.17 -0.74 22.44
CA ALA A 281 5.83 -1.12 22.03
C ALA A 281 5.82 -1.78 20.63
N HIS A 282 6.64 -1.32 19.69
CA HIS A 282 6.79 -1.96 18.37
C HIS A 282 7.51 -3.31 18.45
N PHE A 283 8.51 -3.43 19.33
CA PHE A 283 9.21 -4.68 19.58
C PHE A 283 8.26 -5.80 20.02
N LEU A 284 7.29 -5.49 20.88
CA LEU A 284 6.26 -6.45 21.30
C LEU A 284 5.17 -6.63 20.24
N ALA A 285 4.66 -5.53 19.66
CA ALA A 285 3.56 -5.58 18.69
C ALA A 285 3.92 -6.34 17.40
N TYR A 286 5.19 -6.27 16.96
CA TYR A 286 5.65 -6.94 15.74
C TYR A 286 6.18 -8.35 15.97
N SER A 287 6.42 -8.75 17.22
CA SER A 287 7.31 -9.86 17.62
C SER A 287 8.80 -9.44 17.68
N PRO A 288 9.49 -9.73 18.80
CA PRO A 288 10.92 -9.47 18.98
C PRO A 288 11.80 -9.90 17.80
N PHE A 289 11.58 -11.13 17.30
CA PHE A 289 12.41 -11.70 16.25
C PHE A 289 12.20 -11.05 14.89
N LEU A 290 10.94 -10.71 14.56
CA LEU A 290 10.60 -10.04 13.31
C LEU A 290 11.09 -8.59 13.31
N PHE A 291 10.93 -7.89 14.43
CA PHE A 291 11.45 -6.53 14.59
C PHE A 291 12.97 -6.48 14.35
N LEU A 292 13.73 -7.37 14.98
CA LEU A 292 15.18 -7.46 14.79
C LEU A 292 15.57 -7.87 13.37
N ALA A 293 14.82 -8.78 12.74
CA ALA A 293 15.06 -9.19 11.35
C ALA A 293 14.83 -8.04 10.36
N ILE A 294 13.77 -7.23 10.55
CA ILE A 294 13.49 -6.04 9.74
C ILE A 294 14.58 -4.99 9.95
N ALA A 295 14.92 -4.68 11.21
CA ALA A 295 15.98 -3.72 11.53
C ALA A 295 17.33 -4.14 10.90
N TRP A 296 17.71 -5.40 11.04
CA TRP A 296 18.89 -5.95 10.40
C TRP A 296 18.81 -5.85 8.86
N GLY A 297 17.67 -6.19 8.27
CA GLY A 297 17.43 -6.11 6.83
C GLY A 297 17.64 -4.69 6.28
N VAL A 298 17.14 -3.68 6.99
CA VAL A 298 17.30 -2.26 6.66
C VAL A 298 18.77 -1.85 6.77
N ILE A 299 19.43 -2.17 7.89
CA ILE A 299 20.84 -1.82 8.14
C ILE A 299 21.77 -2.49 7.12
N ALA A 300 21.59 -3.79 6.89
CA ALA A 300 22.41 -4.56 5.95
C ALA A 300 22.18 -4.14 4.48
N SER A 301 20.98 -3.65 4.15
CA SER A 301 20.63 -3.19 2.81
C SER A 301 20.91 -1.72 2.56
N TRP A 302 21.25 -0.94 3.60
CA TRP A 302 21.50 0.50 3.50
C TRP A 302 22.55 0.85 2.45
N ARG A 303 23.67 0.09 2.41
CA ARG A 303 24.73 0.27 1.40
C ARG A 303 24.29 -0.10 -0.02
N ARG A 304 23.24 -0.91 -0.17
CA ARG A 304 22.72 -1.40 -1.45
C ARG A 304 21.59 -0.53 -2.02
N VAL A 305 21.06 0.42 -1.24
CA VAL A 305 19.99 1.35 -1.68
C VAL A 305 20.32 1.98 -3.02
N ASN A 306 21.52 2.56 -3.15
CA ASN A 306 21.92 3.24 -4.38
C ASN A 306 22.35 2.28 -5.50
N GLN A 307 22.54 0.99 -5.19
CA GLN A 307 23.01 -0.01 -6.16
C GLN A 307 21.86 -0.82 -6.76
N GLN A 308 20.80 -1.09 -5.97
CA GLN A 308 19.68 -1.92 -6.36
C GLN A 308 18.38 -1.15 -6.28
N PHE A 309 17.78 -0.85 -7.43
CA PHE A 309 16.53 -0.09 -7.49
C PHE A 309 15.38 -0.73 -6.69
N LYS A 310 15.29 -2.07 -6.64
CA LYS A 310 14.26 -2.77 -5.85
C LYS A 310 14.37 -2.44 -4.36
N VAL A 311 15.59 -2.34 -3.85
CA VAL A 311 15.88 -1.99 -2.45
C VAL A 311 15.56 -0.52 -2.20
N LEU A 312 15.99 0.38 -3.11
CA LEU A 312 15.64 1.80 -3.05
C LEU A 312 14.12 2.00 -2.98
N PHE A 313 13.40 1.33 -3.88
CA PHE A 313 11.96 1.39 -3.97
C PHE A 313 11.30 1.00 -2.64
N LEU A 314 11.60 -0.19 -2.11
CA LEU A 314 11.00 -0.67 -0.86
C LEU A 314 11.34 0.23 0.33
N MET A 315 12.59 0.69 0.43
CA MET A 315 13.01 1.55 1.53
C MET A 315 12.30 2.91 1.51
N TRP A 316 12.10 3.51 0.34
CA TRP A 316 11.41 4.81 0.26
C TRP A 316 9.90 4.71 0.37
N PHE A 317 9.31 3.53 0.23
CA PHE A 317 7.91 3.31 0.62
C PHE A 317 7.76 3.14 2.14
N GLY A 318 8.70 2.51 2.85
CA GLY A 318 8.65 2.48 4.32
C GLY A 318 9.05 3.79 5.01
N LEU A 319 10.26 4.31 4.69
CA LEU A 319 10.98 5.33 5.46
C LEU A 319 10.22 6.61 5.77
N PRO A 320 9.46 7.23 4.84
CA PRO A 320 8.77 8.47 5.15
C PRO A 320 7.79 8.34 6.31
N VAL A 321 7.01 7.25 6.37
CA VAL A 321 6.00 7.04 7.42
C VAL A 321 6.67 6.72 8.75
N PHE A 322 7.63 5.80 8.76
CA PHE A 322 8.37 5.46 9.98
C PHE A 322 9.13 6.66 10.55
N SER A 323 9.82 7.42 9.69
CA SER A 323 10.55 8.62 10.12
C SER A 323 9.59 9.68 10.68
N PHE A 324 8.42 9.86 10.08
CA PHE A 324 7.42 10.79 10.59
C PHE A 324 6.95 10.41 12.01
N TYR A 325 6.59 9.14 12.24
CA TYR A 325 6.15 8.70 13.57
C TYR A 325 7.27 8.61 14.60
N LEU A 326 8.49 8.31 14.18
CA LEU A 326 9.67 8.39 15.03
C LEU A 326 9.96 9.83 15.47
N LEU A 327 9.80 10.81 14.57
CA LEU A 327 9.94 12.21 14.93
C LEU A 327 8.78 12.68 15.83
N LEU A 328 7.56 12.19 15.60
CA LEU A 328 6.42 12.49 16.47
C LEU A 328 6.60 11.91 17.88
N SER A 329 7.19 10.71 17.99
CA SER A 329 7.45 10.06 19.27
C SER A 329 8.49 10.77 20.15
N ILE A 330 9.26 11.70 19.59
CA ILE A 330 10.14 12.59 20.37
C ILE A 330 9.32 13.48 21.31
N ASN A 331 8.13 13.90 20.88
CA ASN A 331 7.24 14.76 21.66
C ASN A 331 6.21 13.93 22.45
N LYS A 332 5.59 12.93 21.80
CA LYS A 332 4.58 12.06 22.43
C LYS A 332 4.55 10.71 21.75
N SER A 333 4.63 9.61 22.52
CA SER A 333 4.63 8.27 21.96
C SER A 333 3.42 8.04 21.06
N ALA A 334 3.69 7.73 19.80
CA ALA A 334 2.69 7.25 18.86
C ALA A 334 2.29 5.80 19.23
N ALA A 335 1.02 5.45 19.05
CA ALA A 335 0.59 4.08 19.32
C ALA A 335 1.17 3.11 18.24
N PRO A 336 1.40 1.83 18.56
CA PRO A 336 2.08 0.88 17.66
C PRO A 336 1.36 0.56 16.36
N ASN A 337 0.08 0.90 16.25
CA ASN A 337 -0.68 0.75 15.01
C ASN A 337 -0.57 1.99 14.10
N TRP A 338 0.05 3.08 14.56
CA TRP A 338 0.09 4.33 13.81
C TRP A 338 1.03 4.24 12.60
N ASP A 339 2.19 3.59 12.75
CA ASP A 339 3.23 3.44 11.72
C ASP A 339 3.14 2.12 10.93
N GLY A 340 2.14 1.26 11.18
CA GLY A 340 2.04 -0.10 10.61
C GLY A 340 2.09 -0.18 9.07
N LEU A 341 1.93 0.95 8.37
CA LEU A 341 2.20 1.11 6.93
C LEU A 341 3.64 0.77 6.54
N TRP A 342 4.62 0.92 7.45
CA TRP A 342 6.01 0.52 7.20
C TRP A 342 6.19 -0.99 7.00
N LEU A 343 5.27 -1.82 7.52
CA LEU A 343 5.33 -3.28 7.36
C LEU A 343 4.91 -3.76 5.96
N ALA A 344 4.19 -2.93 5.20
CA ALA A 344 3.71 -3.21 3.85
C ALA A 344 4.78 -2.85 2.81
#